data_AF-A0A1V2A7D8-F1
#
_entry.id   AF-A0A1V2A7D8-F1
#
_cell.length_a   1.000
_cell.length_b   1.000
_cell.length_c   1.000
_cell.angle_alpha   90.00
_cell.angle_beta   90.00
_cell.angle_gamma   90.00
#
_symmetry.space_group_name_H-M   'P 1'
#
loop_
_entity.id
_entity.type
_entity.pdbx_description
1 polymer ?
#
loop_
_entity_poly.entity_id
_entity_poly.type
_entity_poly.pdbx_seq_one_letter_code
_entity_poly.pdbx_strand_id
1 'polypeptide(L)'
;MSQENQEVVQEEVTETVAKADYDSLVAELEEVKGKLPVEKSESEVANEAKAQELFQKEISLTLRENGLEAFTDVISVKDSTDLSTKIDTLNKIVNEIKVNMGYVPADNTKQDEYSIAESKKDTKAMISTKLANLFK
;
A
#
# COMPACT_ATOMS: atom_id res chain seq x y z
N MET A 1 57.10 8.77 -70.69
CA MET A 1 56.42 9.79 -69.88
C MET A 1 54.92 9.54 -70.07
N SER A 2 54.39 8.48 -69.45
CA SER A 2 53.68 8.50 -68.15
C SER A 2 52.32 9.21 -68.34
N GLN A 3 51.16 8.59 -68.15
CA GLN A 3 50.72 7.95 -66.92
C GLN A 3 49.69 6.85 -67.21
N GLU A 4 49.97 5.68 -66.65
CA GLU A 4 49.06 4.56 -66.40
C GLU A 4 48.76 4.63 -64.89
N ASN A 5 47.48 4.69 -64.50
CA ASN A 5 46.94 4.38 -63.16
C ASN A 5 45.49 4.91 -63.06
N GLN A 6 44.51 4.22 -62.52
CA GLN A 6 44.35 2.82 -62.14
C GLN A 6 42.85 2.76 -61.81
N GLU A 7 42.08 1.97 -62.54
CA GLU A 7 40.65 1.80 -62.31
C GLU A 7 40.50 0.96 -61.02
N VAL A 8 40.16 1.61 -59.91
CA VAL A 8 39.91 0.93 -58.64
C VAL A 8 38.56 0.21 -58.77
N VAL A 9 38.61 -1.01 -59.27
CA VAL A 9 37.53 -1.98 -59.15
C VAL A 9 37.39 -2.30 -57.67
N GLN A 10 36.40 -1.71 -57.00
CA GLN A 10 35.93 -2.20 -55.71
C GLN A 10 35.23 -3.54 -55.98
N GLU A 11 35.95 -4.64 -55.79
CA GLU A 11 35.32 -5.94 -55.63
C GLU A 11 34.43 -5.87 -54.37
N GLU A 12 33.11 -5.87 -54.56
CA GLU A 12 32.17 -6.26 -53.51
C GLU A 12 32.52 -7.70 -53.11
N VAL A 13 33.28 -7.83 -52.02
CA VAL A 13 33.53 -9.12 -51.37
C VAL A 13 32.18 -9.60 -50.82
N THR A 14 31.48 -10.37 -51.63
CA THR A 14 30.30 -11.13 -51.21
C THR A 14 30.81 -12.31 -50.40
N GLU A 15 30.89 -12.14 -49.07
CA GLU A 15 31.12 -13.26 -48.16
C GLU A 15 29.94 -14.24 -48.25
N THR A 16 30.11 -15.30 -49.03
CA THR A 16 29.10 -16.36 -49.16
C THR A 16 29.25 -17.34 -47.99
N VAL A 17 28.35 -17.24 -47.01
CA VAL A 17 28.25 -18.22 -45.93
C VAL A 17 27.57 -19.50 -46.42
N ALA A 18 28.01 -20.66 -45.92
CA ALA A 18 27.32 -21.91 -46.22
C ALA A 18 25.91 -21.88 -45.61
N LYS A 19 24.91 -22.38 -46.34
CA LYS A 19 23.51 -22.39 -45.90
C LYS A 19 23.32 -23.03 -44.52
N ALA A 20 24.11 -24.05 -44.21
CA ALA A 20 24.09 -24.73 -42.92
C ALA A 20 24.49 -23.82 -41.75
N ASP A 21 25.50 -22.97 -41.96
CA ASP A 21 25.97 -22.03 -40.94
C ASP A 21 24.95 -20.90 -40.74
N TYR A 22 24.33 -20.42 -41.83
CA TYR A 22 23.23 -19.46 -41.76
C TYR A 22 22.02 -20.02 -41.01
N ASP A 23 21.59 -21.24 -41.35
CA ASP A 23 20.45 -21.90 -40.70
C ASP A 23 20.72 -22.12 -39.20
N SER A 24 21.98 -22.46 -38.82
CA SER A 24 22.40 -22.59 -37.42
C SER A 24 22.37 -21.25 -36.67
N LEU A 25 22.88 -20.19 -37.30
CA LEU A 25 22.93 -18.86 -36.70
C LEU A 25 21.53 -18.27 -36.48
N VAL A 26 20.62 -18.53 -37.42
CA VAL A 26 19.20 -18.16 -37.30
C VAL A 26 18.53 -18.92 -36.15
N ALA A 27 18.83 -20.22 -35.99
CA ALA A 27 18.28 -21.01 -34.90
C ALA A 27 18.75 -20.51 -33.52
N GLU A 28 20.04 -20.20 -33.36
CA GLU A 28 20.59 -19.59 -32.14
C GLU A 28 19.95 -18.22 -31.86
N LEU A 29 19.73 -17.42 -32.90
CA LEU A 29 19.14 -16.08 -32.77
C LEU A 29 17.67 -16.15 -32.34
N GLU A 30 16.90 -17.10 -32.85
CA GLU A 30 15.53 -17.37 -32.41
C GLU A 30 15.48 -17.91 -30.97
N GLU A 31 16.41 -18.80 -30.59
CA GLU A 31 16.51 -19.31 -29.22
C GLU A 31 16.86 -18.20 -28.22
N VAL A 32 17.78 -17.30 -28.58
CA VAL A 32 18.15 -16.15 -27.75
C VAL A 32 16.97 -15.19 -27.64
N LYS A 33 16.29 -14.86 -28.76
CA LYS A 33 15.07 -14.03 -28.75
C LYS A 33 13.99 -14.57 -27.83
N GLY A 34 13.78 -15.88 -27.79
CA GLY A 34 12.83 -16.52 -26.88
C GLY A 34 13.19 -16.43 -25.39
N LYS A 35 14.46 -16.10 -25.07
CA LYS A 35 14.96 -15.93 -23.70
C LYS A 35 15.05 -14.46 -23.28
N LEU A 36 14.83 -13.49 -24.19
CA LEU A 36 14.76 -12.09 -23.80
C LEU A 36 13.51 -11.86 -22.95
N PRO A 37 13.62 -11.08 -21.85
CA PRO A 37 12.44 -10.66 -21.09
C PRO A 37 11.51 -9.93 -22.04
N VAL A 38 10.26 -10.39 -22.12
CA VAL A 38 9.21 -9.76 -22.92
C VAL A 38 9.10 -8.31 -22.46
N GLU A 39 9.46 -7.36 -23.33
CA GLU A 39 9.15 -5.95 -23.10
C GLU A 39 7.63 -5.87 -22.93
N LYS A 40 7.18 -5.55 -21.70
CA LYS A 40 5.80 -5.19 -21.44
C LYS A 40 5.40 -4.19 -22.52
N SER A 41 4.37 -4.49 -23.30
CA SER A 41 3.94 -3.58 -24.35
C SER A 41 3.64 -2.21 -23.74
N GLU A 42 3.78 -1.12 -24.50
CA GLU A 42 3.45 0.24 -24.00
C GLU A 42 2.05 0.30 -23.34
N SER A 43 1.14 -0.56 -23.81
CA SER A 43 -0.20 -0.76 -23.24
C SER A 43 -0.19 -1.35 -21.82
N GLU A 44 0.66 -2.35 -21.55
CA GLU A 44 0.80 -2.95 -20.22
C GLU A 44 1.43 -1.99 -19.22
N VAL A 45 2.45 -1.23 -19.64
CA VAL A 45 3.07 -0.19 -18.80
C VAL A 45 2.06 0.91 -18.47
N ALA A 46 1.28 1.35 -19.45
CA ALA A 46 0.23 2.35 -19.25
C ALA A 46 -0.88 1.85 -18.31
N ASN A 47 -1.25 0.58 -18.39
CA ASN A 47 -2.27 -0.02 -17.51
C ASN A 47 -1.75 -0.20 -16.08
N GLU A 48 -0.48 -0.59 -15.91
CA GLU A 48 0.15 -0.71 -14.59
C GLU A 48 0.26 0.66 -13.89
N ALA A 49 0.65 1.70 -14.62
CA ALA A 49 0.69 3.07 -14.10
C ALA A 49 -0.71 3.56 -13.68
N LYS A 50 -1.74 3.30 -14.50
CA LYS A 50 -3.14 3.63 -14.16
C LYS A 50 -3.63 2.87 -12.94
N ALA A 51 -3.31 1.58 -12.81
CA ALA A 51 -3.70 0.77 -11.67
C ALA A 51 -3.06 1.30 -10.37
N GLN A 52 -1.78 1.66 -10.43
CA GLN A 52 -1.08 2.27 -9.30
C GLN A 52 -1.68 3.63 -8.93
N GLU A 53 -1.98 4.48 -9.91
CA GLU A 53 -2.61 5.79 -9.65
C GLU A 53 -4.00 5.63 -9.00
N LEU A 54 -4.81 4.71 -9.50
CA LEU A 54 -6.13 4.42 -8.94
C LEU A 54 -6.03 3.91 -7.51
N PHE A 55 -5.08 3.01 -7.23
CA PHE A 55 -4.87 2.49 -5.89
C PHE A 55 -4.41 3.57 -4.91
N GLN A 56 -3.52 4.48 -5.34
CA GLN A 56 -3.11 5.61 -4.51
C GLN A 56 -4.27 6.57 -4.22
N LYS A 57 -5.15 6.80 -5.20
CA LYS A 57 -6.38 7.57 -4.98
C LYS A 57 -7.32 6.86 -4.01
N GLU A 58 -7.47 5.54 -4.12
CA GLU A 58 -8.29 4.73 -3.21
C GLU A 58 -7.78 4.83 -1.76
N ILE A 59 -6.46 4.70 -1.54
CA ILE A 59 -5.84 4.87 -0.22
C ILE A 59 -6.16 6.28 0.33
N SER A 60 -5.92 7.31 -0.48
CA SER A 60 -6.13 8.71 -0.06
C SER A 60 -7.60 9.02 0.26
N LEU A 61 -8.54 8.50 -0.54
CA LEU A 61 -9.97 8.60 -0.32
C LEU A 61 -10.37 7.92 0.99
N THR A 62 -9.96 6.67 1.17
CA THR A 62 -10.34 5.86 2.34
C THR A 62 -9.80 6.46 3.64
N LEU A 63 -8.56 6.95 3.63
CA LEU A 63 -8.00 7.68 4.77
C LEU A 63 -8.80 8.94 5.10
N ARG A 64 -9.15 9.74 4.10
CA ARG A 64 -9.95 10.95 4.30
C ARG A 64 -11.33 10.66 4.84
N GLU A 65 -12.01 9.62 4.36
CA GLU A 65 -13.31 9.18 4.88
C GLU A 65 -13.25 8.77 6.36
N ASN A 66 -12.11 8.27 6.82
CA ASN A 66 -11.86 7.91 8.22
C ASN A 66 -11.27 9.06 9.05
N GLY A 67 -11.09 10.26 8.48
CA GLY A 67 -10.47 11.40 9.17
C GLY A 67 -8.96 11.22 9.44
N LEU A 68 -8.31 10.34 8.68
CA LEU A 68 -6.90 9.97 8.78
C LEU A 68 -6.04 10.63 7.68
N GLU A 69 -6.50 11.73 7.09
CA GLU A 69 -5.82 12.43 5.99
C GLU A 69 -4.38 12.87 6.35
N ALA A 70 -4.12 13.15 7.63
CA ALA A 70 -2.78 13.47 8.13
C ALA A 70 -1.77 12.31 8.00
N PHE A 71 -2.23 11.08 7.73
CA PHE A 71 -1.39 9.89 7.61
C PHE A 71 -1.06 9.50 6.16
N THR A 72 -1.53 10.27 5.17
CA THR A 72 -1.41 9.92 3.74
C THR A 72 0.05 9.76 3.31
N ASP A 73 0.96 10.61 3.80
CA ASP A 73 2.38 10.58 3.42
C ASP A 73 3.20 9.50 4.11
N VAL A 74 2.68 8.91 5.20
CA VAL A 74 3.41 7.94 6.02
C VAL A 74 2.87 6.52 5.89
N ILE A 75 1.68 6.35 5.32
CA ILE A 75 1.10 5.04 5.13
C ILE A 75 1.69 4.37 3.89
N SER A 76 2.16 3.14 4.06
CA SER A 76 2.51 2.26 2.95
C SER A 76 1.65 1.02 3.05
N VAL A 77 0.95 0.71 1.96
CA VAL A 77 -0.06 -0.35 1.89
C VAL A 77 0.19 -1.21 0.67
N LYS A 78 0.14 -2.53 0.85
CA LYS A 78 0.38 -3.50 -0.23
C LYS A 78 -0.89 -3.90 -0.97
N ASP A 79 -2.01 -3.95 -0.27
CA ASP A 79 -3.31 -4.40 -0.79
C ASP A 79 -4.47 -3.82 0.04
N SER A 80 -5.70 -4.02 -0.43
CA SER A 80 -6.90 -3.50 0.24
C SER A 80 -7.13 -4.08 1.66
N THR A 81 -6.67 -5.31 1.93
CA THR A 81 -6.80 -5.93 3.27
C THR A 81 -5.84 -5.28 4.26
N ASP A 82 -4.62 -5.00 3.82
CA ASP A 82 -3.62 -4.25 4.58
C ASP A 82 -4.09 -2.81 4.82
N LEU A 83 -4.80 -2.18 3.86
CA LEU A 83 -5.42 -0.86 4.02
C LEU A 83 -6.39 -0.85 5.20
N SER A 84 -7.36 -1.78 5.19
CA SER A 84 -8.36 -1.89 6.25
C SER A 84 -7.73 -2.11 7.62
N THR A 85 -6.74 -3.01 7.70
CA THR A 85 -6.06 -3.33 8.97
C THR A 85 -5.30 -2.11 9.53
N LYS A 86 -4.64 -1.34 8.65
CA LYS A 86 -3.94 -0.11 9.06
C LYS A 86 -4.91 0.97 9.49
N ILE A 87 -6.04 1.13 8.81
CA ILE A 87 -7.08 2.08 9.21
C ILE A 87 -7.62 1.76 10.61
N ASP A 88 -7.93 0.49 10.89
CA ASP A 88 -8.39 0.07 12.22
C ASP A 88 -7.35 0.37 13.31
N THR A 89 -6.08 0.15 12.99
CA THR A 89 -4.97 0.43 13.91
C THR A 89 -4.82 1.92 14.17
N LEU A 90 -4.84 2.75 13.12
CA LEU A 90 -4.76 4.21 13.22
C LEU A 90 -5.96 4.77 14.00
N ASN A 91 -7.17 4.28 13.75
CA ASN A 91 -8.37 4.67 14.49
C ASN A 91 -8.27 4.34 15.98
N LYS A 92 -7.73 3.16 16.34
CA LYS A 92 -7.48 2.82 17.75
C LYS A 92 -6.50 3.80 18.40
N ILE A 93 -5.39 4.11 17.74
CA ILE A 93 -4.39 5.06 18.24
C ILE A 93 -5.01 6.45 18.43
N VAL A 94 -5.74 6.95 17.42
CA VAL A 94 -6.40 8.26 17.50
C VAL A 94 -7.42 8.29 18.64
N ASN A 95 -8.19 7.23 18.84
CA ASN A 95 -9.15 7.15 19.95
C ASN A 95 -8.45 7.09 21.31
N GLU A 96 -7.36 6.34 21.42
CA GLU A 96 -6.55 6.29 22.65
C GLU A 96 -5.97 7.66 22.99
N ILE A 97 -5.40 8.36 22.01
CA ILE A 97 -4.91 9.74 22.18
C ILE A 97 -6.05 10.66 22.60
N LYS A 98 -7.23 10.58 21.98
CA LYS A 98 -8.40 11.39 22.36
C LYS A 98 -8.84 11.14 23.80
N VAL A 99 -8.80 9.90 24.27
CA VAL A 99 -9.13 9.57 25.66
C VAL A 99 -8.06 10.11 26.62
N ASN A 100 -6.79 9.91 26.29
CA ASN A 100 -5.66 10.31 27.15
C ASN A 100 -5.47 11.83 27.22
N MET A 101 -5.73 12.54 26.12
CA MET A 101 -5.63 14.00 26.04
C MET A 101 -6.98 14.70 26.28
N GLY A 102 -8.06 13.92 26.35
CA GLY A 102 -9.39 14.44 26.61
C GLY A 102 -9.48 15.07 28.00
N TYR A 103 -10.26 16.15 28.09
CA TYR A 103 -10.52 16.78 29.37
C TYR A 103 -11.21 15.78 30.32
N VAL A 104 -10.55 15.46 31.42
CA VAL A 104 -11.16 14.73 32.54
C VAL A 104 -11.75 15.78 33.48
N PRO A 105 -13.08 15.87 33.64
CA PRO A 105 -13.69 16.81 34.57
C PRO A 105 -13.18 16.56 35.99
N ALA A 106 -12.88 17.63 36.72
CA ALA A 106 -12.39 17.56 38.10
C ALA A 106 -13.37 16.87 39.07
N ASP A 107 -14.67 16.85 38.72
CA ASP A 107 -15.73 16.09 39.40
C ASP A 107 -15.93 14.69 38.81
N ASN A 108 -14.85 14.01 38.43
CA ASN A 108 -14.88 12.56 38.18
C ASN A 108 -14.90 11.76 39.49
N THR A 109 -15.40 12.35 40.59
CA THR A 109 -15.57 11.69 41.87
C THR A 109 -16.35 10.40 41.63
N LYS A 110 -15.75 9.27 42.02
CA LYS A 110 -16.39 7.96 41.93
C LYS A 110 -17.79 8.10 42.50
N GLN A 111 -18.80 7.85 41.65
CA GLN A 111 -20.19 7.82 42.07
C GLN A 111 -20.28 6.91 43.30
N ASP A 112 -20.86 7.41 44.39
CA ASP A 112 -20.93 6.63 45.63
C ASP A 112 -21.76 5.35 45.40
N GLU A 113 -21.52 4.33 46.22
CA GLU A 113 -22.18 3.02 46.06
C GLU A 113 -23.71 3.11 46.07
N TYR A 114 -24.28 4.08 46.79
CA TYR A 114 -25.73 4.27 46.85
C TYR A 114 -26.25 4.87 45.54
N SER A 115 -25.59 5.91 45.03
CA SER A 115 -25.87 6.54 43.74
C SER A 115 -25.74 5.54 42.58
N ILE A 116 -24.76 4.61 42.64
CA ILE A 116 -24.64 3.52 41.65
C ILE A 116 -25.84 2.58 41.73
N ALA A 117 -26.24 2.15 42.94
CA ALA A 117 -27.38 1.26 43.15
C ALA A 117 -28.71 1.91 42.71
N GLU A 118 -28.88 3.21 42.98
CA GLU A 118 -30.04 4.00 42.55
C GLU A 118 -30.16 4.05 41.02
N SER A 119 -29.06 4.34 40.31
CA SER A 119 -29.04 4.37 38.84
C SER A 119 -29.45 3.04 38.20
N LYS A 120 -29.12 1.92 38.85
CA LYS A 120 -29.45 0.56 38.42
C LYS A 120 -30.81 0.07 38.93
N LYS A 121 -31.52 0.89 39.71
CA LYS A 121 -32.77 0.54 40.41
C LYS A 121 -32.62 -0.72 41.30
N ASP A 122 -31.41 -0.95 41.82
CA ASP A 122 -31.14 -2.07 42.72
C ASP A 122 -31.48 -1.69 44.17
N THR A 123 -32.74 -1.91 44.53
CA THR A 123 -33.27 -1.55 45.86
C THR A 123 -32.57 -2.31 47.00
N LYS A 124 -32.07 -3.52 46.75
CA LYS A 124 -31.34 -4.29 47.78
C LYS A 124 -29.99 -3.66 48.06
N ALA A 125 -29.24 -3.33 47.01
CA ALA A 125 -27.96 -2.65 47.15
C ALA A 125 -28.14 -1.25 47.78
N MET A 126 -29.19 -0.51 47.40
CA MET A 126 -29.51 0.79 48.02
C MET A 126 -29.71 0.68 49.53
N ILE A 127 -30.53 -0.28 49.98
CA ILE A 127 -30.77 -0.50 51.42
C ILE A 127 -29.49 -0.94 52.11
N SER A 128 -28.75 -1.88 51.52
CA SER A 128 -27.48 -2.39 52.06
C SER A 128 -26.47 -1.27 52.29
N THR A 129 -26.23 -0.42 51.28
CA THR A 129 -25.30 0.72 51.40
C THR A 129 -25.79 1.74 52.43
N LYS A 130 -27.09 2.03 52.46
CA LYS A 130 -27.67 2.99 53.41
C LYS A 130 -27.55 2.52 54.86
N LEU A 131 -27.78 1.23 55.12
CA LEU A 131 -27.59 0.63 56.44
C LEU A 131 -26.12 0.55 56.84
N ALA A 132 -25.23 0.14 55.92
CA ALA A 132 -23.80 0.09 56.17
C ALA A 132 -23.23 1.48 56.54
N ASN A 133 -23.74 2.55 55.95
CA ASN A 133 -23.37 3.92 56.30
C ASN A 133 -24.00 4.42 57.60
N LEU A 134 -25.12 3.84 58.04
CA LEU A 134 -25.80 4.21 59.29
C LEU A 134 -25.11 3.64 60.54
N PHE A 135 -24.40 2.52 60.38
CA PHE A 135 -23.70 1.80 61.45
C PHE A 135 -22.18 1.92 61.36
N LYS A 136 -21.67 2.83 60.53
CA LYS A 136 -20.25 3.22 60.47
C LYS A 136 -19.96 4.33 61.46
#